data_AF-X5QTM0-F1
#
_entry.id   AF-X5QTM0-F1
#
_cell.length_a   1.000
_cell.length_b   1.000
_cell.length_c   1.000
_cell.angle_alpha   90.00
_cell.angle_beta   90.00
_cell.angle_gamma   90.00
#
_symmetry.space_group_name_H-M   'P 1'
#
loop_
_entity.id
_entity.type
_entity.pdbx_description
1 polymer ?
#
loop_
_entity_poly.entity_id
_entity_poly.type
_entity_poly.pdbx_seq_one_letter_code
_entity_poly.pdbx_strand_id
1 'polypeptide(L)'
;MALDKTLAELKSRAHVAATPSEMWDVEDFLRQQRRKIDQMFDYRYSQLIQVFVNLIRQGYLEENLLVGLSEDKRQTIRKYASWNREG
;
A
#
# COMPACT_ATOMS: atom_id res chain seq x y z
N MET A 1 -8.63 -8.01 -14.20
CA MET A 1 -7.70 -7.33 -13.24
C MET A 1 -7.28 -8.34 -12.17
N ALA A 2 -6.25 -8.10 -11.36
CA ALA A 2 -5.69 -9.13 -10.46
C ALA A 2 -6.71 -9.87 -9.56
N LEU A 3 -7.79 -9.19 -9.16
CA LEU A 3 -8.89 -9.78 -8.38
C LEU A 3 -9.65 -10.88 -9.14
N ASP A 4 -9.97 -10.68 -10.42
CA ASP A 4 -10.69 -11.67 -11.23
C ASP A 4 -9.87 -12.96 -11.38
N LYS A 5 -8.55 -12.80 -11.54
CA LYS A 5 -7.60 -13.91 -11.63
C LYS A 5 -7.51 -14.66 -10.30
N THR A 6 -7.41 -13.94 -9.18
CA THR A 6 -7.41 -14.54 -7.83
C THR A 6 -8.71 -15.28 -7.55
N LEU A 7 -9.85 -14.75 -7.98
CA LEU A 7 -11.16 -15.38 -7.82
C LEU A 7 -11.29 -16.66 -8.65
N ALA A 8 -10.81 -16.66 -9.90
CA ALA A 8 -10.80 -17.86 -10.74
C ALA A 8 -9.92 -18.97 -10.14
N GLU A 9 -8.72 -18.60 -9.67
CA GLU A 9 -7.78 -19.53 -9.05
C GLU A 9 -8.31 -20.09 -7.72
N LEU A 10 -8.97 -19.26 -6.90
CA LEU A 10 -9.67 -19.70 -5.69
C LEU A 10 -10.71 -20.77 -6.01
N LYS A 11 -11.57 -20.52 -7.00
CA LYS A 11 -12.61 -21.48 -7.42
C LYS A 11 -11.99 -22.81 -7.86
N SER A 12 -10.91 -22.76 -8.64
CA SER A 12 -10.21 -23.98 -9.08
C SER A 12 -9.64 -24.77 -7.90
N ARG A 13 -8.96 -24.11 -6.95
CA ARG A 13 -8.33 -24.77 -5.81
C ARG A 13 -9.36 -25.31 -4.81
N ALA A 14 -10.42 -24.55 -4.55
CA ALA A 14 -11.51 -24.99 -3.68
C ALA A 14 -12.28 -26.18 -4.27
N HIS A 15 -12.38 -26.26 -5.61
CA HIS A 15 -13.04 -27.38 -6.27
C HIS A 15 -12.28 -28.70 -6.13
N VAL A 16 -10.95 -28.66 -6.09
CA VAL A 16 -10.10 -29.86 -6.01
C VAL A 16 -9.72 -30.25 -4.58
N ALA A 17 -9.86 -29.35 -3.61
CA ALA A 17 -9.58 -29.64 -2.21
C ALA A 17 -10.55 -30.70 -1.66
N ALA A 18 -10.01 -31.83 -1.20
CA ALA A 18 -10.78 -32.96 -0.70
C ALA A 18 -10.59 -33.19 0.81
N THR A 19 -9.57 -32.57 1.40
CA THR A 19 -9.18 -32.77 2.80
C THR A 19 -9.14 -31.47 3.59
N PRO A 20 -9.29 -31.54 4.93
CA PRO A 20 -9.11 -30.37 5.80
C PRO A 20 -7.71 -29.74 5.72
N SER A 21 -6.68 -30.51 5.35
CA SER A 21 -5.33 -29.95 5.15
C SER A 21 -5.29 -29.05 3.93
N GLU A 22 -5.85 -29.50 2.80
CA GLU A 22 -5.90 -28.73 1.56
C GLU A 22 -6.77 -27.47 1.69
N MET A 23 -7.77 -27.48 2.57
CA MET A 23 -8.51 -26.26 2.94
C MET A 23 -7.57 -25.17 3.47
N TRP A 24 -6.58 -25.52 4.30
CA TRP A 24 -5.60 -24.57 4.82
C TRP A 24 -4.62 -24.10 3.75
N ASP A 25 -4.29 -24.95 2.78
CA ASP A 25 -3.47 -24.54 1.62
C ASP A 25 -4.19 -23.50 0.74
N VAL A 26 -5.53 -23.61 0.62
CA VAL A 26 -6.35 -22.59 -0.05
C VAL A 26 -6.35 -21.27 0.74
N GLU A 27 -6.44 -21.31 2.07
CA GLU A 27 -6.38 -20.11 2.91
C GLU A 27 -5.00 -19.42 2.81
N ASP A 28 -3.91 -20.18 2.88
CA ASP A 28 -2.57 -19.61 2.77
C ASP A 28 -2.34 -18.96 1.39
N PHE A 29 -2.82 -19.61 0.32
CA PHE A 29 -2.84 -19.01 -1.01
C PHE A 29 -3.57 -17.66 -1.01
N LEU A 30 -4.78 -17.60 -0.44
CA LEU A 30 -5.55 -16.36 -0.38
C LEU A 30 -4.84 -15.28 0.45
N ARG A 31 -4.21 -15.65 1.56
CA ARG A 31 -3.43 -14.75 2.40
C ARG A 31 -2.24 -14.16 1.62
N GLN A 32 -1.53 -14.97 0.85
CA GLN A 32 -0.44 -14.52 0.00
C GLN A 32 -0.93 -13.60 -1.13
N GLN A 33 -2.02 -13.95 -1.81
CA GLN A 33 -2.58 -13.10 -2.87
C GLN A 33 -3.09 -11.78 -2.32
N ARG A 34 -3.73 -11.79 -1.15
CA ARG A 34 -4.13 -10.57 -0.45
C ARG A 34 -2.94 -9.69 -0.17
N ARG A 35 -1.84 -10.22 0.40
CA ARG A 35 -0.61 -9.43 0.59
C ARG A 35 -0.05 -8.86 -0.71
N LYS A 36 -0.07 -9.63 -1.81
CA LYS A 36 0.41 -9.14 -3.12
C LYS A 36 -0.48 -8.06 -3.69
N ILE A 37 -1.80 -8.24 -3.62
CA ILE A 37 -2.79 -7.24 -4.05
C ILE A 37 -2.64 -6.00 -3.18
N ASP A 38 -2.63 -6.18 -1.87
CA ASP A 38 -2.38 -5.12 -0.90
C ASP A 38 -1.08 -4.41 -1.26
N GLN A 39 0.03 -5.09 -1.60
CA GLN A 39 1.31 -4.50 -2.08
C GLN A 39 1.25 -3.80 -3.44
N MET A 40 0.46 -4.30 -4.39
CA MET A 40 0.28 -3.69 -5.71
C MET A 40 -0.56 -2.41 -5.63
N PHE A 41 -1.55 -2.42 -4.74
CA PHE A 41 -2.36 -1.25 -4.37
C PHE A 41 -1.80 -0.53 -3.14
N ASP A 42 -0.68 -1.01 -2.60
CA ASP A 42 0.06 -0.39 -1.52
C ASP A 42 0.67 0.80 -2.20
N TYR A 43 -0.11 1.86 -2.14
CA TYR A 43 0.30 3.23 -2.06
C TYR A 43 1.46 3.29 -1.06
N ARG A 44 2.65 2.81 -1.44
CA ARG A 44 3.94 3.25 -0.89
C ARG A 44 4.24 4.66 -1.38
N TYR A 45 3.22 5.50 -1.18
CA TYR A 45 3.28 6.86 -0.71
C TYR A 45 4.14 7.00 0.54
N SER A 46 4.57 5.92 1.21
CA SER A 46 5.65 5.98 2.19
C SER A 46 6.95 6.54 1.58
N GLN A 47 7.25 6.24 0.31
CA GLN A 47 8.35 6.90 -0.39
C GLN A 47 7.97 8.29 -0.90
N LEU A 48 6.76 8.47 -1.46
CA LEU A 48 6.37 9.75 -2.03
C LEU A 48 6.20 10.86 -0.97
N ILE A 49 5.65 10.52 0.20
CA ILE A 49 5.61 11.39 1.38
C ILE A 49 7.04 11.79 1.77
N GLN A 50 7.96 10.83 1.83
CA GLN A 50 9.35 11.12 2.18
C GLN A 50 10.07 11.97 1.12
N VAL A 51 9.79 11.74 -0.18
CA VAL A 51 10.27 12.57 -1.29
C VAL A 51 9.73 14.00 -1.16
N PHE A 52 8.43 14.18 -0.94
CA PHE A 52 7.84 15.51 -0.75
C PHE A 52 8.37 16.23 0.48
N VAL A 53 8.53 15.51 1.61
CA VAL A 53 9.18 16.05 2.82
C VAL A 53 10.59 16.55 2.51
N ASN A 54 11.39 15.78 1.77
CA ASN A 54 12.75 16.17 1.40
C ASN A 54 12.77 17.37 0.45
N LEU A 55 11.89 17.40 -0.55
CA LEU A 55 11.80 18.52 -1.49
C LEU A 55 11.35 19.82 -0.82
N ILE A 56 10.38 19.75 0.10
CA ILE A 56 9.95 20.91 0.91
C ILE A 56 11.10 21.40 1.79
N ARG A 57 11.81 20.50 2.47
CA ARG A 57 12.96 20.85 3.32
C ARG A 57 14.10 21.52 2.53
N GLN A 58 14.30 21.13 1.28
CA GLN A 58 15.31 21.70 0.39
C GLN A 58 14.83 22.97 -0.35
N GLY A 59 13.58 23.39 -0.16
CA GLY A 59 13.01 24.57 -0.81
C GLY A 59 12.63 24.35 -2.28
N TYR A 60 12.64 23.11 -2.78
CA TYR A 60 12.28 22.78 -4.17
C TYR A 60 10.78 22.61 -4.39
N LEU A 61 9.98 22.56 -3.33
CA LEU A 61 8.54 22.34 -3.40
C LEU A 61 7.83 23.13 -2.31
N GLU A 62 6.80 23.89 -2.68
CA GLU A 62 5.92 24.53 -1.71
C GLU A 62 4.79 23.59 -1.30
N GLU A 63 4.41 23.62 -0.02
CA GLU A 63 3.38 22.73 0.53
C GLU A 63 1.99 22.94 -0.11
N ASN A 64 1.67 24.17 -0.51
CA ASN A 64 0.43 24.55 -1.19
C ASN A 64 0.24 23.86 -2.56
N LEU A 65 1.31 23.34 -3.19
CA LEU A 65 1.24 22.62 -4.45
C LEU A 65 0.76 21.17 -4.27
N LEU A 66 0.63 20.70 -3.02
CA LEU A 66 0.18 19.34 -2.70
C LEU A 66 -1.35 19.20 -2.56
N VAL A 67 -2.14 20.17 -3.04
CA VAL A 67 -3.62 20.17 -2.92
C VAL A 67 -4.33 18.96 -3.54
N GLY A 68 -3.69 18.26 -4.47
CA GLY A 68 -4.22 17.01 -5.04
C GLY A 68 -4.11 15.79 -4.11
N LEU A 69 -3.43 15.92 -2.97
CA LEU A 69 -3.31 14.86 -1.96
C LEU A 69 -4.45 14.92 -0.93
N SER A 70 -4.81 13.76 -0.38
CA SER A 70 -5.73 13.69 0.76
C SER A 70 -5.22 14.53 1.94
N GLU A 71 -6.15 15.04 2.75
CA GLU A 71 -5.83 15.86 3.92
C GLU A 71 -4.91 15.10 4.91
N ASP A 72 -5.14 13.80 5.14
CA ASP A 72 -4.30 13.01 6.05
C ASP A 72 -2.82 12.93 5.58
N LYS A 73 -2.60 12.85 4.27
CA LYS A 73 -1.27 12.84 3.66
C LYS A 73 -0.59 14.19 3.77
N ARG A 74 -1.32 15.28 3.51
CA ARG A 74 -0.80 16.64 3.67
C ARG A 74 -0.38 16.91 5.11
N GLN A 75 -1.18 16.48 6.08
CA GLN A 75 -0.83 16.58 7.52
C GLN A 75 0.42 15.77 7.86
N THR A 76 0.52 14.55 7.32
CA THR A 76 1.70 13.70 7.52
C THR A 76 2.97 14.35 6.95
N ILE A 77 2.92 14.85 5.71
CA ILE A 77 4.04 15.57 5.07
C ILE A 77 4.42 16.81 5.87
N ARG A 78 3.46 17.64 6.29
CA ARG A 78 3.69 18.84 7.10
C ARG A 78 4.39 18.49 8.42
N LYS A 79 3.90 17.47 9.12
CA LYS A 79 4.48 16.99 10.38
C LYS A 79 5.95 16.61 10.19
N TYR A 80 6.27 15.77 9.20
CA TYR A 80 7.64 15.34 8.96
C TYR A 80 8.55 16.45 8.40
N ALA A 81 8.05 17.33 7.52
CA ALA A 81 8.81 18.47 7.01
C ALA A 81 9.24 19.41 8.14
N SER A 82 8.38 19.64 9.13
CA SER A 82 8.66 20.47 10.31
C SER A 82 9.59 19.83 11.36
N TRP A 83 9.77 18.51 11.33
CA TRP A 83 10.43 17.73 12.40
C TRP A 83 11.97 17.78 12.44
N ASN A 84 12.61 18.86 11.97
CA ASN A 84 14.08 19.02 11.99
C ASN A 84 14.55 20.43 12.42
N ARG A 85 13.80 21.14 13.28
CA ARG A 85 14.31 22.37 13.91
C ARG A 85 15.13 22.15 15.18
N GLU A 86 15.23 20.91 15.67
CA GLU A 86 15.99 20.58 16.89
C GLU A 86 16.83 19.32 16.61
N GLY A 87 18.13 19.53 16.44
CA GLY A 87 19.15 18.52 16.16
C GLY A 87 20.47 19.19 15.88
#